data_AF-A0ABD3NTV2-F1
#
_entry.id   AF-A0ABD3NTV2-F1
#
_cell.length_a   1.000
_cell.length_b   1.000
_cell.length_c   1.000
_cell.angle_alpha   90.00
_cell.angle_beta   90.00
_cell.angle_gamma   90.00
#
_symmetry.space_group_name_H-M   'P 1'
#
loop_
_entity.id
_entity.type
_entity.pdbx_description
1 polymer ?
#
loop_
_entity_poly.entity_id
_entity_poly.type
_entity_poly.pdbx_seq_one_letter_code
_entity_poly.pdbx_strand_id
1 'polypeptide(L)'
;MRFLNRCILAYSSLLLASSTDAFTSPSKLCGAVGNLYGLPLPAPADRFRKTNKCLHASTDDSSDNDTTNPELVDEMEAAQKREIPKLTDEDKALVQTLYKASNGNQDAMETAITADLDNMHPRLVVALQMAADKGEWKEDNAGEEFEKQMVALGTALQNVLDTQLRSGRELLAELLRSGEIRKLDSMIGKAAKDGKLDMSFFSVLGMNMKDAVMGGDTMSTPTLAQGEGQEPVEGEEGQPMGANRLQILQHIYTRCQEELEKNVAPGVGLLNKLLRTDMPSIRANQLSHYLGPQATTITSPDGKTIDLGGTGKPLVSHTEFIEALANAVNQIKTLEAAGGTDRLSAVNLIENVRQIAIDARGVLVESFGEQSDIVQEFQQELQPIFRPGQELKVET
;
A
#
# COMPACT_ATOMS: atom_id res chain seq x y z
N MET A 1 5.98 14.32 -3.42
CA MET A 1 5.23 13.40 -4.29
C MET A 1 6.15 13.13 -5.48
N ARG A 2 6.65 11.93 -5.80
CA ARG A 2 6.29 10.55 -5.42
C ARG A 2 4.96 10.06 -6.03
N PHE A 3 4.45 10.76 -7.04
CA PHE A 3 3.08 10.80 -7.65
C PHE A 3 1.85 10.58 -6.74
N LEU A 4 1.88 9.58 -5.87
CA LEU A 4 0.79 9.20 -4.96
C LEU A 4 1.26 8.31 -3.77
N ASN A 5 2.57 8.31 -3.50
CA ASN A 5 3.28 7.42 -2.56
C ASN A 5 3.13 5.88 -2.80
N ARG A 6 2.94 5.28 -3.99
CA ARG A 6 2.54 5.78 -5.33
C ARG A 6 1.03 5.52 -5.61
N CYS A 7 0.28 5.06 -4.61
CA CYS A 7 -1.18 5.17 -4.39
C CYS A 7 -1.57 4.81 -2.93
N ILE A 8 -0.70 5.10 -1.96
CA ILE A 8 -0.82 4.69 -0.53
C ILE A 8 -1.00 3.16 -0.33
N LEU A 9 -0.41 2.27 -1.13
CA LEU A 9 0.90 2.28 -1.78
C LEU A 9 0.78 2.11 -3.30
N ALA A 10 -0.31 1.43 -3.63
CA ALA A 10 -1.07 1.12 -4.84
C ALA A 10 -2.47 0.73 -4.30
N TYR A 11 -3.00 1.53 -3.35
CA TYR A 11 -3.64 1.11 -2.09
C TYR A 11 -2.73 0.26 -1.18
N SER A 12 -3.01 0.20 0.13
CA SER A 12 -2.29 -0.66 1.08
C SER A 12 -2.79 -2.09 0.90
N SER A 13 -2.41 -2.63 -0.26
CA SER A 13 -3.12 -3.66 -1.02
C SER A 13 -4.59 -3.28 -1.28
N LEU A 14 -5.34 -4.16 -1.93
CA LEU A 14 -6.71 -4.34 -1.45
C LEU A 14 -6.59 -4.54 0.08
N LEU A 15 -7.36 -3.78 0.89
CA LEU A 15 -7.87 -4.36 2.14
C LEU A 15 -8.25 -5.80 1.76
N LEU A 16 -7.85 -6.88 2.42
CA LEU A 16 -8.37 -7.32 3.72
C LEU A 16 -9.92 -7.28 3.85
N ALA A 17 -10.63 -6.68 2.89
CA ALA A 17 -11.93 -7.07 2.39
C ALA A 17 -11.69 -7.91 1.10
N SER A 18 -11.90 -9.22 1.10
CA SER A 18 -12.75 -9.96 2.03
C SER A 18 -11.95 -10.86 2.95
N SER A 19 -11.72 -10.38 4.18
CA SER A 19 -11.26 -11.19 5.30
C SER A 19 -12.15 -12.42 5.45
N THR A 20 -11.59 -13.58 5.12
CA THR A 20 -11.91 -14.87 5.75
C THR A 20 -13.38 -15.30 5.79
N ASP A 21 -14.06 -15.39 4.64
CA ASP A 21 -15.26 -16.24 4.49
C ASP A 21 -14.94 -17.55 3.73
N ALA A 22 -13.92 -18.26 4.24
CA ALA A 22 -13.55 -19.59 3.76
C ALA A 22 -12.82 -20.43 4.84
N PHE A 23 -13.14 -20.29 6.13
CA PHE A 23 -12.57 -21.17 7.17
C PHE A 23 -13.50 -21.53 8.34
N THR A 24 -14.76 -21.85 8.04
CA THR A 24 -15.60 -22.65 8.96
C THR A 24 -15.21 -24.14 8.92
N SER A 25 -14.13 -24.46 9.65
CA SER A 25 -13.87 -25.73 10.35
C SER A 25 -14.05 -27.08 9.61
N PRO A 26 -12.95 -27.81 9.32
CA PRO A 26 -12.99 -29.27 9.13
C PRO A 26 -12.91 -30.00 10.48
N SER A 27 -13.92 -29.84 11.34
CA SER A 27 -14.06 -30.61 12.59
C SER A 27 -14.66 -31.99 12.32
N LYS A 28 -13.89 -32.86 11.64
CA LYS A 28 -13.98 -34.34 11.70
C LYS A 28 -12.96 -34.99 10.76
N LEU A 29 -11.92 -35.60 11.33
CA LEU A 29 -11.51 -36.97 11.00
C LEU A 29 -10.60 -37.53 12.09
N CYS A 30 -11.12 -38.49 12.86
CA CYS A 30 -10.32 -39.30 13.77
C CYS A 30 -9.39 -40.23 12.95
N GLY A 31 -8.13 -40.36 13.37
CA GLY A 31 -7.17 -41.30 12.75
C GLY A 31 -5.95 -41.50 13.65
N ALA A 32 -6.01 -42.47 14.55
CA ALA A 32 -5.06 -42.61 15.66
C ALA A 32 -3.68 -43.17 15.26
N VAL A 33 -2.62 -42.40 15.51
CA VAL A 33 -1.25 -42.80 15.94
C VAL A 33 -0.67 -41.60 16.71
N GLY A 34 0.08 -41.69 17.81
CA GLY A 34 0.42 -42.80 18.71
C GLY A 34 1.23 -42.29 19.92
N ASN A 35 1.42 -43.09 20.97
CA ASN A 35 2.23 -42.73 22.15
C ASN A 35 3.74 -42.80 21.85
N LEU A 36 4.53 -41.84 22.35
CA LEU A 36 5.82 -42.10 23.03
C LEU A 36 6.41 -40.84 23.70
N TYR A 37 7.03 -41.06 24.88
CA TYR A 37 7.75 -40.12 25.75
C TYR A 37 6.93 -39.05 26.50
N GLY A 38 6.81 -39.27 27.81
CA GLY A 38 6.44 -38.22 28.77
C GLY A 38 7.58 -37.96 29.77
N LEU A 39 7.70 -36.71 30.20
CA LEU A 39 8.32 -36.29 31.46
C LEU A 39 7.52 -35.08 32.01
N PRO A 40 7.44 -34.89 33.34
CA PRO A 40 6.50 -33.94 33.94
C PRO A 40 7.05 -32.51 34.02
N LEU A 41 6.20 -31.53 33.72
CA LEU A 41 6.41 -30.11 34.06
C LEU A 41 5.61 -29.73 35.32
N PRO A 42 6.16 -28.91 36.24
CA PRO A 42 5.49 -28.52 37.47
C PRO A 42 4.39 -27.47 37.25
N ALA A 43 3.42 -27.44 38.16
CA ALA A 43 2.20 -26.63 38.05
C ALA A 43 2.44 -25.10 38.17
N PRO A 44 1.63 -24.27 37.49
CA PRO A 44 1.63 -22.82 37.67
C PRO A 44 0.93 -22.40 38.97
N ALA A 45 1.41 -21.33 39.60
CA ALA A 45 0.83 -20.78 40.82
C ALA A 45 -0.32 -19.80 40.53
N ASP A 46 -1.43 -19.94 41.26
CA ASP A 46 -2.57 -19.02 41.24
C ASP A 46 -2.17 -17.57 41.58
N ARG A 47 -2.66 -16.59 40.81
CA ARG A 47 -3.04 -15.27 41.34
C ARG A 47 -3.95 -14.45 40.42
N PHE A 48 -4.88 -13.75 41.06
CA PHE A 48 -5.78 -12.71 40.52
C PHE A 48 -6.91 -13.11 39.55
N ARG A 49 -7.96 -13.69 40.13
CA ARG A 49 -9.34 -13.34 39.76
C ARG A 49 -9.55 -11.82 39.88
N LYS A 50 -10.09 -11.19 38.83
CA LYS A 50 -11.00 -10.05 38.96
C LYS A 50 -12.29 -10.36 38.19
N THR A 51 -13.40 -10.21 38.89
CA THR A 51 -14.75 -10.50 38.40
C THR A 51 -15.26 -9.36 37.52
N ASN A 52 -15.84 -9.69 36.37
CA ASN A 52 -16.90 -8.87 35.77
C ASN A 52 -18.11 -9.77 35.47
N LYS A 53 -19.30 -9.22 35.67
CA LYS A 53 -20.57 -9.95 35.72
C LYS A 53 -21.06 -10.30 34.31
N CYS A 54 -21.38 -11.57 34.07
CA CYS A 54 -22.33 -11.91 33.01
C CYS A 54 -23.73 -11.48 33.45
N LEU A 55 -24.42 -10.74 32.59
CA LEU A 55 -25.88 -10.67 32.59
C LEU A 55 -26.39 -11.72 31.60
N HIS A 56 -27.37 -12.52 32.02
CA HIS A 56 -28.11 -13.37 31.09
C HIS A 56 -29.06 -12.52 30.25
N ALA A 57 -29.13 -12.82 28.96
CA ALA A 57 -30.27 -12.51 28.11
C ALA A 57 -30.64 -13.79 27.33
N SER A 58 -31.95 -13.98 27.09
CA SER A 58 -32.52 -15.24 26.65
C SER A 58 -32.19 -15.59 25.19
N THR A 59 -32.14 -16.89 24.90
CA THR A 59 -32.57 -17.42 23.60
C THR A 59 -34.03 -17.06 23.35
N ASP A 60 -34.35 -16.59 22.14
CA ASP A 60 -35.53 -17.06 21.40
C ASP A 60 -35.43 -16.71 19.90
N ASP A 61 -35.74 -17.74 19.11
CA ASP A 61 -36.28 -17.83 17.75
C ASP A 61 -35.81 -17.02 16.52
N SER A 62 -36.05 -17.70 15.40
CA SER A 62 -35.79 -17.33 14.01
C SER A 62 -36.66 -16.20 13.45
N SER A 63 -36.12 -15.44 12.49
CA SER A 63 -36.73 -15.34 11.14
C SER A 63 -35.83 -14.57 10.17
N ASP A 64 -36.08 -14.81 8.89
CA ASP A 64 -35.38 -14.25 7.73
C ASP A 64 -35.16 -12.73 7.82
N ASN A 65 -33.95 -12.28 7.50
CA ASN A 65 -33.68 -10.88 7.23
C ASN A 65 -32.74 -10.72 6.03
N ASP A 66 -33.33 -10.83 4.85
CA ASP A 66 -32.72 -10.45 3.57
C ASP A 66 -32.68 -8.91 3.48
N THR A 67 -31.82 -8.29 4.30
CA THR A 67 -31.62 -6.84 4.31
C THR A 67 -30.55 -6.44 3.29
N THR A 68 -30.92 -6.43 2.01
CA THR A 68 -30.18 -5.65 1.01
C THR A 68 -30.24 -4.18 1.43
N ASN A 69 -29.18 -3.68 2.08
CA ASN A 69 -29.13 -2.31 2.59
C ASN A 69 -29.22 -1.32 1.41
N PRO A 70 -30.30 -0.53 1.28
CA PRO A 70 -30.52 0.31 0.10
C PRO A 70 -29.44 1.38 -0.08
N GLU A 71 -28.79 1.84 1.01
CA GLU A 71 -27.68 2.81 0.94
C GLU A 71 -26.48 2.27 0.13
N LEU A 72 -26.16 0.97 0.22
CA LEU A 72 -25.05 0.37 -0.54
C LEU A 72 -25.36 0.28 -2.04
N VAL A 73 -26.64 0.19 -2.42
CA VAL A 73 -27.07 0.16 -3.82
C VAL A 73 -27.02 1.58 -4.42
N ASP A 74 -27.46 2.58 -3.66
CA ASP A 74 -27.34 4.01 -4.05
C ASP A 74 -25.86 4.44 -4.15
N GLU A 75 -24.98 3.99 -3.25
CA GLU A 75 -23.53 4.29 -3.35
C GLU A 75 -22.89 3.65 -4.59
N MET A 76 -23.29 2.43 -4.98
CA MET A 76 -22.81 1.80 -6.22
C MET A 76 -23.32 2.51 -7.49
N GLU A 77 -24.57 2.98 -7.51
CA GLU A 77 -25.08 3.80 -8.62
C GLU A 77 -24.43 5.20 -8.66
N ALA A 78 -24.17 5.81 -7.51
CA ALA A 78 -23.45 7.09 -7.41
C ALA A 78 -22.00 6.96 -7.92
N ALA A 79 -21.32 5.85 -7.61
CA ALA A 79 -19.98 5.55 -8.13
C ALA A 79 -19.94 5.35 -9.65
N GLN A 80 -21.05 4.91 -10.27
CA GLN A 80 -21.20 4.83 -11.73
C GLN A 80 -21.50 6.19 -12.37
N LYS A 81 -22.24 7.07 -11.69
CA LYS A 81 -22.44 8.47 -12.08
C LYS A 81 -21.19 9.30 -11.76
N ARG A 82 -20.05 8.94 -12.38
CA ARG A 82 -18.82 9.74 -12.35
C ARG A 82 -19.10 11.13 -12.91
N GLU A 83 -19.35 12.09 -12.02
CA GLU A 83 -19.42 13.50 -12.38
C GLU A 83 -18.13 13.89 -13.08
N ILE A 84 -18.25 14.71 -14.14
CA ILE A 84 -17.08 15.19 -14.88
C ILE A 84 -16.21 16.00 -13.90
N PRO A 85 -14.92 15.65 -13.70
CA PRO A 85 -14.07 16.36 -12.76
C PRO A 85 -13.99 17.84 -13.13
N LYS A 86 -14.36 18.72 -12.20
CA LYS A 86 -14.31 20.17 -12.40
C LYS A 86 -12.85 20.62 -12.46
N LEU A 87 -12.41 21.03 -13.64
CA LEU A 87 -11.07 21.54 -13.88
C LEU A 87 -10.96 22.99 -13.39
N THR A 88 -9.91 23.25 -12.61
CA THR A 88 -9.50 24.60 -12.19
C THR A 88 -8.73 25.31 -13.30
N ASP A 89 -8.56 26.63 -13.16
CA ASP A 89 -7.80 27.43 -14.11
C ASP A 89 -6.31 26.99 -14.19
N GLU A 90 -5.76 26.45 -13.11
CA GLU A 90 -4.41 25.86 -13.07
C GLU A 90 -4.32 24.61 -13.94
N ASP A 91 -5.29 23.69 -13.84
CA ASP A 91 -5.33 22.49 -14.69
C ASP A 91 -5.48 22.87 -16.17
N LYS A 92 -6.35 23.85 -16.47
CA LYS A 92 -6.59 24.36 -17.83
C LYS A 92 -5.34 25.04 -18.40
N ALA A 93 -4.61 25.80 -17.59
CA ALA A 93 -3.35 26.42 -17.97
C ALA A 93 -2.25 25.38 -18.23
N LEU A 94 -2.20 24.30 -17.44
CA LEU A 94 -1.25 23.21 -17.62
C LEU A 94 -1.50 22.46 -18.94
N VAL A 95 -2.75 22.05 -19.21
CA VAL A 95 -3.17 21.42 -20.48
C VAL A 95 -2.76 22.28 -21.68
N GLN A 96 -3.09 23.58 -21.66
CA GLN A 96 -2.68 24.49 -22.73
C GLN A 96 -1.16 24.60 -22.87
N THR A 97 -0.42 24.59 -21.76
CA THR A 97 1.05 24.71 -21.77
C THR A 97 1.71 23.48 -22.37
N LEU A 98 1.31 22.28 -21.95
CA LEU A 98 1.81 21.00 -22.47
C LEU A 98 1.51 20.85 -23.97
N TYR A 99 0.29 21.19 -24.39
CA TYR A 99 -0.10 21.14 -25.80
C TYR A 99 0.68 22.14 -26.66
N LYS A 100 0.82 23.40 -26.21
CA LYS A 100 1.58 24.44 -26.92
C LYS A 100 3.06 24.12 -27.00
N ALA A 101 3.67 23.63 -25.92
CA ALA A 101 5.08 23.21 -25.89
C ALA A 101 5.36 22.07 -26.88
N SER A 102 4.37 21.18 -27.08
CA SER A 102 4.44 20.07 -28.01
C SER A 102 4.04 20.42 -29.44
N ASN A 103 3.49 21.62 -29.69
CA ASN A 103 2.95 22.06 -30.97
C ASN A 103 1.97 21.04 -31.62
N GLY A 104 1.19 20.33 -30.78
CA GLY A 104 0.29 19.24 -31.21
C GLY A 104 0.98 17.97 -31.75
N ASN A 105 2.30 17.83 -31.63
CA ASN A 105 3.01 16.59 -31.98
C ASN A 105 2.85 15.54 -30.87
N GLN A 106 2.46 14.32 -31.25
CA GLN A 106 2.16 13.22 -30.33
C GLN A 106 3.36 12.82 -29.48
N ASP A 107 4.50 12.49 -30.08
CA ASP A 107 5.71 12.04 -29.37
C ASP A 107 6.23 13.10 -28.38
N ALA A 108 6.10 14.38 -28.75
CA ALA A 108 6.43 15.51 -27.89
C ALA A 108 5.45 15.65 -26.71
N MET A 109 4.14 15.43 -26.94
CA MET A 109 3.14 15.39 -25.86
C MET A 109 3.40 14.22 -24.91
N GLU A 110 3.70 13.02 -25.43
CA GLU A 110 4.01 11.85 -24.60
C GLU A 110 5.27 12.08 -23.75
N THR A 111 6.29 12.73 -24.32
CA THR A 111 7.50 13.13 -23.59
C THR A 111 7.20 14.18 -22.50
N ALA A 112 6.40 15.20 -22.82
CA ALA A 112 6.04 16.27 -21.89
C ALA A 112 5.15 15.76 -20.74
N ILE A 113 4.16 14.91 -21.06
CA ILE A 113 3.33 14.21 -20.08
C ILE A 113 4.21 13.32 -19.19
N THR A 114 5.13 12.53 -19.76
CA THR A 114 6.01 11.67 -18.96
C THR A 114 6.88 12.47 -17.97
N ALA A 115 7.33 13.67 -18.38
CA ALA A 115 8.14 14.54 -17.53
C ALA A 115 7.32 15.20 -16.39
N ASP A 116 6.03 15.49 -16.61
CA ASP A 116 5.19 16.22 -15.66
C ASP A 116 4.16 15.34 -14.92
N LEU A 117 4.02 14.06 -15.29
CA LEU A 117 3.01 13.14 -14.73
C LEU A 117 3.04 13.12 -13.20
N ASP A 118 4.22 13.04 -12.59
CA ASP A 118 4.43 13.02 -11.13
C ASP A 118 3.92 14.31 -10.41
N ASN A 119 3.67 15.40 -11.15
CA ASN A 119 3.15 16.69 -10.68
C ASN A 119 1.65 16.91 -10.99
N MET A 120 1.07 16.15 -11.93
CA MET A 120 -0.32 16.37 -12.37
C MET A 120 -1.31 16.09 -11.22
N HIS A 121 -2.24 17.01 -10.99
CA HIS A 121 -3.30 16.80 -10.00
C HIS A 121 -4.18 15.60 -10.43
N PRO A 122 -4.51 14.64 -9.54
CA PRO A 122 -5.22 13.41 -9.93
C PRO A 122 -6.55 13.67 -10.69
N ARG A 123 -7.26 14.75 -10.34
CA ARG A 123 -8.50 15.18 -11.05
C ARG A 123 -8.27 15.43 -12.56
N LEU A 124 -7.11 15.99 -12.92
CA LEU A 124 -6.74 16.25 -14.31
C LEU A 124 -6.40 14.94 -15.04
N VAL A 125 -5.69 14.02 -14.37
CA VAL A 125 -5.37 12.70 -14.93
C VAL A 125 -6.65 11.92 -15.25
N VAL A 126 -7.63 11.92 -14.34
CA VAL A 126 -8.96 11.32 -14.55
C VAL A 126 -9.71 12.04 -15.68
N ALA A 127 -9.69 13.37 -15.73
CA ALA A 127 -10.32 14.15 -16.80
C ALA A 127 -9.73 13.85 -18.18
N LEU A 128 -8.40 13.76 -18.30
CA LEU A 128 -7.70 13.41 -19.54
C LEU A 128 -8.01 11.98 -20.00
N GLN A 129 -8.05 11.01 -19.08
CA GLN A 129 -8.49 9.64 -19.38
C GLN A 129 -9.95 9.61 -19.88
N MET A 130 -10.86 10.32 -19.20
CA MET A 130 -12.27 10.42 -19.62
C MET A 130 -12.45 11.11 -20.99
N ALA A 131 -11.60 12.09 -21.33
CA ALA A 131 -11.59 12.73 -22.64
C ALA A 131 -11.10 11.79 -23.74
N ALA A 132 -10.06 10.98 -23.45
CA ALA A 132 -9.55 9.96 -24.37
C ALA A 132 -10.58 8.86 -24.65
N ASP A 133 -11.13 8.27 -23.60
CA ASP A 133 -12.08 7.14 -23.68
C ASP A 133 -13.38 7.51 -24.42
N LYS A 134 -13.81 8.77 -24.32
CA LYS A 134 -15.02 9.28 -25.01
C LYS A 134 -14.73 9.89 -26.39
N GLY A 135 -13.50 10.32 -26.65
CA GLY A 135 -13.14 11.11 -27.84
C GLY A 135 -13.68 12.55 -27.85
N GLU A 136 -14.21 13.04 -26.72
CA GLU A 136 -14.83 14.36 -26.55
C GLU A 136 -14.67 14.86 -25.11
N TRP A 137 -14.66 16.18 -24.90
CA TRP A 137 -14.61 16.83 -23.58
C TRP A 137 -15.71 17.88 -23.44
N LYS A 138 -16.83 17.47 -22.84
CA LYS A 138 -18.01 18.29 -22.63
C LYS A 138 -18.00 18.93 -21.24
N GLU A 139 -17.40 20.11 -21.16
CA GLU A 139 -17.51 21.02 -20.02
C GLU A 139 -18.26 22.29 -20.46
N ASP A 140 -19.23 22.72 -19.66
CA ASP A 140 -20.00 23.93 -19.96
C ASP A 140 -19.06 25.15 -20.07
N ASN A 141 -19.06 25.78 -21.25
CA ASN A 141 -18.18 26.90 -21.65
C ASN A 141 -16.72 26.54 -21.99
N ALA A 142 -16.36 25.26 -22.18
CA ALA A 142 -15.11 24.93 -22.86
C ALA A 142 -15.16 25.38 -24.33
N GLY A 143 -14.07 26.00 -24.81
CA GLY A 143 -13.92 26.31 -26.24
C GLY A 143 -13.51 25.08 -27.05
N GLU A 144 -13.97 24.98 -28.30
CA GLU A 144 -13.69 23.86 -29.21
C GLU A 144 -12.18 23.55 -29.36
N GLU A 145 -11.32 24.57 -29.27
CA GLU A 145 -9.87 24.38 -29.26
C GLU A 145 -9.38 23.65 -28.01
N PHE A 146 -9.90 24.00 -26.83
CA PHE A 146 -9.52 23.37 -25.56
C PHE A 146 -10.03 21.92 -25.46
N GLU A 147 -11.22 21.64 -25.98
CA GLU A 147 -11.73 20.27 -26.10
C GLU A 147 -10.77 19.39 -26.93
N LYS A 148 -10.30 19.89 -28.08
CA LYS A 148 -9.32 19.16 -28.91
C LYS A 148 -7.99 18.95 -28.19
N GLN A 149 -7.54 19.92 -27.39
CA GLN A 149 -6.32 19.78 -26.56
C GLN A 149 -6.49 18.70 -25.48
N MET A 150 -7.64 18.67 -24.81
CA MET A 150 -7.98 17.64 -23.80
C MET A 150 -7.98 16.23 -24.38
N VAL A 151 -8.63 16.02 -25.53
CA VAL A 151 -8.68 14.71 -26.19
C VAL A 151 -7.29 14.28 -26.66
N ALA A 152 -6.52 15.18 -27.29
CA ALA A 152 -5.17 14.87 -27.77
C ALA A 152 -4.18 14.52 -26.64
N LEU A 153 -4.16 15.31 -25.55
CA LEU A 153 -3.33 15.02 -24.38
C LEU A 153 -3.84 13.77 -23.63
N GLY A 154 -5.15 13.51 -23.64
CA GLY A 154 -5.72 12.27 -23.12
C GLY A 154 -5.23 11.03 -23.86
N THR A 155 -5.25 11.06 -25.20
CA THR A 155 -4.71 9.97 -26.04
C THR A 155 -3.20 9.77 -25.80
N ALA A 156 -2.42 10.86 -25.71
CA ALA A 156 -1.00 10.78 -25.38
C ALA A 156 -0.75 10.21 -23.97
N LEU A 157 -1.54 10.59 -22.97
CA LEU A 157 -1.49 10.00 -21.63
C LEU A 157 -1.78 8.49 -21.66
N GLN A 158 -2.78 8.05 -22.44
CA GLN A 158 -3.13 6.64 -22.57
C GLN A 158 -1.97 5.83 -23.19
N ASN A 159 -1.34 6.34 -24.25
CA ASN A 159 -0.13 5.74 -24.85
C ASN A 159 1.04 5.64 -23.86
N VAL A 160 1.28 6.68 -23.04
CA VAL A 160 2.32 6.67 -21.99
C VAL A 160 2.03 5.58 -20.95
N LEU A 161 0.79 5.49 -20.47
CA LEU A 161 0.38 4.49 -19.48
C LEU A 161 0.47 3.05 -20.03
N ASP A 162 0.05 2.82 -21.29
CA ASP A 162 0.18 1.51 -21.95
C ASP A 162 1.64 1.11 -22.18
N THR A 163 2.49 2.07 -22.53
CA THR A 163 3.94 1.86 -22.69
C THR A 163 4.60 1.52 -21.35
N GLN A 164 4.23 2.22 -20.27
CA GLN A 164 4.66 1.86 -18.92
C GLN A 164 4.18 0.45 -18.55
N LEU A 165 2.90 0.10 -18.73
CA LEU A 165 2.37 -1.24 -18.44
C LEU A 165 3.00 -2.35 -19.29
N ARG A 166 3.52 -2.03 -20.47
CA ARG A 166 4.33 -2.95 -21.28
C ARG A 166 5.72 -3.15 -20.68
N SER A 167 6.41 -2.05 -20.36
CA SER A 167 7.71 -2.07 -19.66
C SER A 167 7.66 -2.87 -18.34
N GLY A 168 6.61 -2.67 -17.54
CA GLY A 168 6.38 -3.42 -16.30
C GLY A 168 6.19 -4.94 -16.52
N ARG A 169 5.51 -5.33 -17.62
CA ARG A 169 5.39 -6.75 -18.03
C ARG A 169 6.71 -7.33 -18.48
N GLU A 170 7.47 -6.60 -19.30
CA GLU A 170 8.79 -7.03 -19.78
C GLU A 170 9.78 -7.22 -18.63
N LEU A 171 9.83 -6.27 -17.67
CA LEU A 171 10.65 -6.36 -16.48
C LEU A 171 10.25 -7.53 -15.58
N LEU A 172 8.95 -7.75 -15.33
CA LEU A 172 8.50 -8.89 -14.54
C LEU A 172 8.85 -10.22 -15.22
N ALA A 173 8.68 -10.32 -16.54
CA ALA A 173 9.11 -11.48 -17.31
C ALA A 173 10.63 -11.68 -17.25
N GLU A 174 11.45 -10.62 -17.22
CA GLU A 174 12.90 -10.70 -17.06
C GLU A 174 13.29 -11.24 -15.67
N LEU A 175 12.65 -10.74 -14.61
CA LEU A 175 12.86 -11.20 -13.23
C LEU A 175 12.47 -12.68 -13.04
N LEU A 176 11.33 -13.09 -13.58
CA LEU A 176 10.88 -14.50 -13.51
C LEU A 176 11.79 -15.44 -14.31
N ARG A 177 12.36 -14.99 -15.43
CA ARG A 177 13.36 -15.74 -16.22
C ARG A 177 14.76 -15.79 -15.57
N SER A 178 14.97 -15.14 -14.42
CA SER A 178 16.27 -15.16 -13.72
C SER A 178 16.69 -16.58 -13.31
N GLY A 179 15.73 -17.43 -12.91
CA GLY A 179 15.95 -18.78 -12.36
C GLY A 179 16.56 -18.81 -10.96
N GLU A 180 17.49 -17.91 -10.66
CA GLU A 180 18.18 -17.82 -9.37
C GLU A 180 17.72 -16.63 -8.53
N ILE A 181 17.46 -16.88 -7.23
CA ILE A 181 17.05 -15.85 -6.25
C ILE A 181 18.12 -14.76 -6.10
N ARG A 182 19.42 -15.12 -6.00
CA ARG A 182 20.51 -14.14 -5.82
C ARG A 182 20.64 -13.18 -7.01
N LYS A 183 20.47 -13.71 -8.23
CA LYS A 183 20.49 -12.93 -9.47
C LYS A 183 19.26 -12.04 -9.56
N LEU A 184 18.09 -12.55 -9.17
CA LEU A 184 16.83 -11.81 -9.07
C LEU A 184 16.96 -10.63 -8.09
N ASP A 185 17.52 -10.83 -6.89
CA ASP A 185 17.74 -9.75 -5.92
C ASP A 185 18.68 -8.65 -6.48
N SER A 186 19.73 -9.07 -7.19
CA SER A 186 20.64 -8.12 -7.87
C SER A 186 19.96 -7.38 -9.02
N MET A 187 19.04 -8.02 -9.75
CA MET A 187 18.26 -7.39 -10.82
C MET A 187 17.24 -6.40 -10.26
N ILE A 188 16.55 -6.73 -9.16
CA ILE A 188 15.65 -5.81 -8.45
C ILE A 188 16.44 -4.60 -7.93
N GLY A 189 17.59 -4.82 -7.29
CA GLY A 189 18.46 -3.74 -6.81
C GLY A 189 19.03 -2.85 -7.92
N LYS A 190 19.16 -3.37 -9.15
CA LYS A 190 19.47 -2.57 -10.34
C LYS A 190 18.24 -1.81 -10.86
N ALA A 191 17.11 -2.48 -11.05
CA ALA A 191 15.86 -1.88 -11.51
C ALA A 191 15.39 -0.74 -10.60
N ALA A 192 15.61 -0.84 -9.28
CA ALA A 192 15.36 0.22 -8.32
C ALA A 192 16.21 1.47 -8.60
N LYS A 193 17.52 1.29 -8.83
CA LYS A 193 18.47 2.38 -9.15
C LYS A 193 18.20 3.00 -10.52
N ASP A 194 17.79 2.19 -11.48
CA ASP A 194 17.41 2.60 -12.83
C ASP A 194 16.01 3.27 -12.87
N GLY A 195 15.31 3.38 -11.73
CA GLY A 195 13.97 3.99 -11.63
C GLY A 195 12.82 3.15 -12.20
N LYS A 196 13.07 1.89 -12.59
CA LYS A 196 12.12 1.01 -13.29
C LYS A 196 11.09 0.33 -12.39
N LEU A 197 11.21 0.46 -11.06
CA LEU A 197 10.21 -0.02 -10.10
C LEU A 197 9.11 1.04 -9.91
N ASP A 198 8.35 1.29 -10.98
CA ASP A 198 7.28 2.28 -11.04
C ASP A 198 5.90 1.66 -10.74
N MET A 199 4.84 2.49 -10.81
CA MET A 199 3.46 2.02 -10.55
C MET A 199 3.00 0.95 -11.54
N SER A 200 3.41 1.02 -12.81
CA SER A 200 2.97 0.07 -13.82
C SER A 200 3.54 -1.32 -13.51
N PHE A 201 4.81 -1.40 -13.08
CA PHE A 201 5.43 -2.64 -12.63
C PHE A 201 4.68 -3.26 -11.43
N PHE A 202 4.38 -2.48 -10.39
CA PHE A 202 3.63 -3.01 -9.23
C PHE A 202 2.19 -3.38 -9.56
N SER A 203 1.54 -2.69 -10.48
CA SER A 203 0.21 -3.05 -10.97
C SER A 203 0.22 -4.40 -11.68
N VAL A 204 1.18 -4.60 -12.59
CA VAL A 204 1.38 -5.87 -13.31
C VAL A 204 1.75 -7.01 -12.35
N LEU A 205 2.61 -6.75 -11.37
CA LEU A 205 3.00 -7.72 -10.33
C LEU A 205 1.79 -8.11 -9.47
N GLY A 206 0.98 -7.14 -9.02
CA GLY A 206 -0.23 -7.38 -8.26
C GLY A 206 -1.30 -8.18 -9.02
N MET A 207 -1.47 -7.91 -10.33
CA MET A 207 -2.32 -8.74 -11.20
C MET A 207 -1.82 -10.19 -11.28
N ASN A 208 -0.52 -10.39 -11.47
CA ASN A 208 0.09 -11.72 -11.52
C ASN A 208 0.01 -12.47 -10.17
N MET A 209 0.09 -11.77 -9.05
CA MET A 209 -0.09 -12.38 -7.71
C MET A 209 -1.54 -12.84 -7.50
N LYS A 210 -2.54 -12.03 -7.86
CA LYS A 210 -3.96 -12.42 -7.79
C LYS A 210 -4.27 -13.62 -8.69
N ASP A 211 -3.75 -13.58 -9.91
CA ASP A 211 -3.84 -14.69 -10.87
C ASP A 211 -3.18 -15.97 -10.32
N ALA A 212 -2.01 -15.88 -9.70
CA ALA A 212 -1.36 -17.04 -9.05
C ALA A 212 -2.16 -17.59 -7.85
N VAL A 213 -2.90 -16.75 -7.11
CA VAL A 213 -3.79 -17.20 -6.02
C VAL A 213 -5.05 -17.87 -6.58
N MET A 214 -5.67 -17.32 -7.62
CA MET A 214 -6.90 -17.86 -8.22
C MET A 214 -6.65 -19.10 -9.11
N GLY A 215 -5.47 -19.19 -9.73
CA GLY A 215 -5.08 -20.27 -10.65
C GLY A 215 -4.82 -21.64 -10.01
N GLY A 216 -4.91 -21.75 -8.68
CA GLY A 216 -5.06 -23.02 -7.97
C GLY A 216 -3.98 -24.07 -8.25
N ASP A 217 -2.71 -23.68 -8.17
CA ASP A 217 -1.51 -24.55 -8.20
C ASP A 217 -1.41 -25.58 -9.35
N THR A 218 -2.12 -25.34 -10.46
CA THR A 218 -1.89 -26.07 -11.71
C THR A 218 -0.66 -25.50 -12.39
N MET A 219 0.44 -26.27 -12.38
CA MET A 219 1.82 -25.88 -12.80
C MET A 219 1.99 -25.49 -14.29
N SER A 220 0.95 -25.02 -14.98
CA SER A 220 1.01 -24.77 -16.44
C SER A 220 0.15 -23.61 -16.94
N THR A 221 -0.42 -22.78 -16.06
CA THR A 221 -1.12 -21.56 -16.50
C THR A 221 -0.08 -20.51 -16.94
N PRO A 222 -0.09 -20.03 -18.19
CA PRO A 222 0.84 -19.00 -18.64
C PRO A 222 0.66 -17.71 -17.83
N THR A 223 1.75 -17.07 -17.41
CA THR A 223 1.66 -15.74 -16.80
C THR A 223 1.11 -14.73 -17.81
N LEU A 224 0.36 -13.72 -17.36
CA LEU A 224 -0.01 -12.56 -18.21
C LEU A 224 1.21 -11.76 -18.75
N ALA A 225 2.42 -12.06 -18.26
CA ALA A 225 3.69 -11.55 -18.77
C ALA A 225 4.33 -12.45 -19.85
N GLN A 226 3.95 -13.73 -19.93
CA GLN A 226 4.18 -14.61 -21.07
C GLN A 226 3.04 -14.43 -22.07
N GLY A 227 3.30 -13.73 -23.18
CA GLY A 227 2.38 -13.77 -24.32
C GLY A 227 2.16 -15.21 -24.78
N GLU A 228 1.01 -15.47 -25.43
CA GLU A 228 0.65 -16.82 -25.91
C GLU A 228 1.79 -17.45 -26.72
N GLY A 229 2.34 -18.57 -26.24
CA GLY A 229 3.35 -19.37 -26.97
C GLY A 229 4.77 -19.44 -26.39
N GLN A 230 4.99 -19.15 -25.10
CA GLN A 230 6.32 -19.33 -24.49
C GLN A 230 6.46 -20.68 -23.76
N GLU A 231 7.52 -21.43 -24.04
CA GLU A 231 7.73 -22.79 -23.51
C GLU A 231 7.93 -22.83 -21.98
N PRO A 232 7.53 -23.92 -21.31
CA PRO A 232 7.77 -24.11 -19.88
C PRO A 232 9.26 -24.17 -19.57
N VAL A 233 9.69 -23.47 -18.52
CA VAL A 233 11.08 -23.49 -18.06
C VAL A 233 11.32 -24.78 -17.28
N GLU A 234 12.01 -25.74 -17.88
CA GLU A 234 12.53 -26.89 -17.14
C GLU A 234 13.56 -26.43 -16.11
N GLY A 235 13.32 -26.76 -14.84
CA GLY A 235 14.27 -26.51 -13.76
C GLY A 235 15.47 -27.44 -13.85
N GLU A 236 16.66 -26.91 -13.55
CA GLU A 236 17.91 -27.68 -13.61
C GLU A 236 17.88 -28.88 -12.62
N GLU A 237 18.30 -30.06 -13.10
CA GLU A 237 18.22 -31.31 -12.32
C GLU A 237 18.94 -31.20 -10.96
N GLY A 238 18.18 -31.31 -9.87
CA GLY A 238 18.72 -31.37 -8.50
C GLY A 238 18.33 -30.22 -7.58
N GLN A 239 17.63 -29.18 -8.05
CA GLN A 239 17.01 -28.22 -7.14
C GLN A 239 15.81 -28.86 -6.40
N PRO A 240 15.62 -28.58 -5.09
CA PRO A 240 14.42 -29.00 -4.37
C PRO A 240 13.17 -28.39 -5.02
N MET A 241 12.04 -29.10 -4.99
CA MET A 241 10.75 -28.72 -5.62
C MET A 241 10.60 -27.20 -5.72
N GLY A 242 10.66 -26.69 -6.96
CA GLY A 242 10.86 -25.27 -7.23
C GLY A 242 9.85 -24.40 -6.50
N ALA A 243 10.32 -23.26 -5.99
CA ALA A 243 9.47 -22.30 -5.30
C ALA A 243 8.24 -21.99 -6.15
N ASN A 244 7.05 -22.12 -5.56
CA ASN A 244 5.79 -21.89 -6.26
C ASN A 244 5.80 -20.49 -6.89
N ARG A 245 5.22 -20.32 -8.09
CA ARG A 245 5.05 -19.01 -8.74
C ARG A 245 4.58 -17.93 -7.76
N LEU A 246 3.63 -18.25 -6.87
CA LEU A 246 3.16 -17.32 -5.86
C LEU A 246 4.27 -16.90 -4.87
N GLN A 247 5.10 -17.83 -4.41
CA GLN A 247 6.24 -17.56 -3.53
C GLN A 247 7.31 -16.69 -4.22
N ILE A 248 7.59 -16.94 -5.50
CA ILE A 248 8.53 -16.13 -6.30
C ILE A 248 7.99 -14.70 -6.46
N LEU A 249 6.70 -14.55 -6.80
CA LEU A 249 6.07 -13.22 -6.92
C LEU A 249 6.01 -12.48 -5.58
N GLN A 250 5.72 -13.17 -4.47
CA GLN A 250 5.78 -12.61 -3.11
C GLN A 250 7.20 -12.16 -2.73
N HIS A 251 8.22 -12.94 -3.09
CA HIS A 251 9.63 -12.57 -2.89
C HIS A 251 10.01 -11.33 -3.70
N ILE A 252 9.66 -11.29 -5.00
CA ILE A 252 9.86 -10.11 -5.86
C ILE A 252 9.17 -8.88 -5.25
N TYR A 253 7.91 -9.00 -4.85
CA TYR A 253 7.14 -7.91 -4.25
C TYR A 253 7.80 -7.36 -2.98
N THR A 254 8.14 -8.24 -2.05
CA THR A 254 8.81 -7.87 -0.78
C THR A 254 10.17 -7.23 -1.04
N ARG A 255 10.99 -7.81 -1.93
CA ARG A 255 12.32 -7.29 -2.25
C ARG A 255 12.27 -5.93 -2.95
N CYS A 256 11.34 -5.74 -3.88
CA CYS A 256 11.13 -4.45 -4.53
C CYS A 256 10.71 -3.38 -3.52
N GLN A 257 9.87 -3.72 -2.52
CA GLN A 257 9.52 -2.79 -1.44
C GLN A 257 10.73 -2.44 -0.56
N GLU A 258 11.57 -3.40 -0.19
CA GLU A 258 12.80 -3.14 0.57
C GLU A 258 13.75 -2.19 -0.15
N GLU A 259 13.91 -2.31 -1.49
CA GLU A 259 14.73 -1.37 -2.26
C GLU A 259 14.09 0.02 -2.37
N LEU A 260 12.76 0.13 -2.46
CA LEU A 260 12.08 1.43 -2.41
C LEU A 260 12.18 2.10 -1.03
N GLU A 261 12.07 1.33 0.06
CA GLU A 261 12.14 1.85 1.44
C GLU A 261 13.48 2.51 1.77
N LYS A 262 14.57 2.12 1.09
CA LYS A 262 15.91 2.76 1.22
C LYS A 262 15.99 4.16 0.61
N ASN A 263 15.06 4.50 -0.28
CA ASN A 263 15.07 5.73 -1.08
C ASN A 263 14.02 6.77 -0.61
N VAL A 264 13.25 6.47 0.43
CA VAL A 264 12.26 7.38 1.03
C VAL A 264 12.76 7.92 2.39
N ALA A 265 12.15 9.00 2.87
CA ALA A 265 12.42 9.53 4.20
C ALA A 265 12.12 8.46 5.27
N PRO A 266 12.93 8.32 6.34
CA PRO A 266 12.81 7.23 7.32
C PRO A 266 11.40 7.09 7.94
N GLY A 267 10.75 8.20 8.29
CA GLY A 267 9.37 8.20 8.80
C GLY A 267 8.35 7.65 7.81
N VAL A 268 8.52 7.92 6.51
CA VAL A 268 7.65 7.39 5.44
C VAL A 268 7.93 5.92 5.17
N GLY A 269 9.21 5.50 5.21
CA GLY A 269 9.59 4.09 5.12
C GLY A 269 9.00 3.26 6.27
N LEU A 270 9.07 3.79 7.49
CA LEU A 270 8.44 3.21 8.67
C LEU A 270 6.92 3.11 8.50
N LEU A 271 6.23 4.21 8.16
CA LEU A 271 4.78 4.20 7.98
C LEU A 271 4.33 3.18 6.92
N ASN A 272 5.02 3.16 5.77
CA ASN A 272 4.75 2.21 4.70
C ASN A 272 4.92 0.75 5.16
N LYS A 273 5.93 0.45 6.00
CA LYS A 273 6.14 -0.89 6.59
C LYS A 273 5.05 -1.27 7.60
N LEU A 274 4.61 -0.32 8.43
CA LEU A 274 3.57 -0.53 9.44
C LEU A 274 2.18 -0.75 8.79
N LEU A 275 1.87 -0.03 7.70
CA LEU A 275 0.64 -0.20 6.92
C LEU A 275 0.51 -1.57 6.24
N ARG A 276 1.59 -2.34 6.16
CA ARG A 276 1.60 -3.73 5.64
C ARG A 276 1.78 -4.78 6.74
N THR A 277 1.79 -4.36 8.01
CA THR A 277 2.01 -5.24 9.16
C THR A 277 0.70 -5.37 9.94
N ASP A 278 -0.14 -6.31 9.50
CA ASP A 278 -1.47 -6.53 10.05
C ASP A 278 -1.43 -6.96 11.53
N MET A 279 -0.45 -7.81 11.88
CA MET A 279 -0.26 -8.36 13.23
C MET A 279 0.18 -7.27 14.23
N PRO A 280 -0.67 -6.89 15.22
CA PRO A 280 -0.36 -5.77 16.12
C PRO A 280 0.92 -5.98 16.96
N SER A 281 1.23 -7.22 17.35
CA SER A 281 2.45 -7.55 18.10
C SER A 281 3.72 -7.34 17.27
N ILE A 282 3.71 -7.68 15.99
CA ILE A 282 4.83 -7.41 15.08
C ILE A 282 4.95 -5.89 14.84
N ARG A 283 3.80 -5.21 14.68
CA ARG A 283 3.74 -3.77 14.48
C ARG A 283 4.29 -2.98 15.68
N ALA A 284 3.92 -3.37 16.91
CA ALA A 284 4.47 -2.82 18.15
C ALA A 284 5.99 -3.06 18.26
N ASN A 285 6.48 -4.26 17.93
CA ASN A 285 7.92 -4.55 17.91
C ASN A 285 8.68 -3.69 16.88
N GLN A 286 8.11 -3.48 15.68
CA GLN A 286 8.68 -2.57 14.68
C GLN A 286 8.70 -1.13 15.20
N LEU A 287 7.58 -0.62 15.72
CA LEU A 287 7.50 0.72 16.31
C LEU A 287 8.53 0.91 17.43
N SER A 288 8.68 -0.06 18.33
CA SER A 288 9.67 -0.03 19.41
C SER A 288 11.10 -0.01 18.85
N HIS A 289 11.38 -0.80 17.82
CA HIS A 289 12.69 -0.79 17.16
C HIS A 289 13.02 0.53 16.47
N TYR A 290 12.05 1.22 15.85
CA TYR A 290 12.34 2.45 15.10
C TYR A 290 12.21 3.74 15.93
N LEU A 291 11.17 3.86 16.77
CA LEU A 291 10.87 5.05 17.57
C LEU A 291 11.47 5.00 18.99
N GLY A 292 11.83 3.81 19.49
CA GLY A 292 12.41 3.62 20.80
C GLY A 292 13.92 3.93 20.84
N PRO A 293 14.48 4.16 22.05
CA PRO A 293 15.91 4.37 22.23
C PRO A 293 16.69 3.10 21.84
N GLN A 294 17.73 3.26 21.02
CA GLN A 294 18.52 2.12 20.54
C GLN A 294 19.44 1.56 21.63
N ALA A 295 19.48 0.23 21.76
CA ALA A 295 20.38 -0.44 22.66
C ALA A 295 21.84 -0.10 22.31
N THR A 296 22.54 0.53 23.23
CA THR A 296 23.96 0.88 23.07
C THR A 296 24.90 -0.22 23.53
N THR A 297 24.41 -1.17 24.35
CA THR A 297 25.20 -2.26 24.90
C THR A 297 24.41 -3.57 24.95
N ILE A 298 25.10 -4.70 24.77
CA ILE A 298 24.57 -6.05 25.03
C ILE A 298 25.44 -6.72 26.10
N THR A 299 24.83 -7.24 27.15
CA THR A 299 25.52 -8.06 28.14
C THR A 299 25.45 -9.53 27.73
N SER A 300 26.59 -10.15 27.43
CA SER A 300 26.74 -11.59 27.20
C SER A 300 26.27 -12.39 28.42
N PRO A 301 25.80 -13.65 28.25
CA PRO A 301 25.63 -14.60 29.35
C PRO A 301 26.86 -14.76 30.26
N ASP A 302 28.07 -14.48 29.75
CA ASP A 302 29.32 -14.47 30.51
C ASP A 302 29.51 -13.22 31.41
N GLY A 303 28.50 -12.34 31.48
CA GLY A 303 28.56 -11.06 32.19
C GLY A 303 29.39 -9.97 31.49
N LYS A 304 29.92 -10.23 30.30
CA LYS A 304 30.70 -9.24 29.52
C LYS A 304 29.77 -8.31 28.75
N THR A 305 29.87 -7.02 29.02
CA THR A 305 29.20 -5.98 28.22
C THR A 305 29.96 -5.72 26.92
N ILE A 306 29.27 -5.85 25.80
CA ILE A 306 29.74 -5.47 24.47
C ILE A 306 29.09 -4.13 24.14
N ASP A 307 29.90 -3.11 23.90
CA ASP A 307 29.45 -1.83 23.34
C ASP A 307 29.13 -2.01 21.85
N LEU A 308 27.93 -1.57 21.44
CA LEU A 308 27.46 -1.62 20.05
C LEU A 308 27.79 -0.34 19.28
N GLY A 309 28.31 0.71 19.93
CA GLY A 309 28.54 2.02 19.31
C GLY A 309 27.25 2.76 18.94
N GLY A 310 26.10 2.35 19.52
CA GLY A 310 24.81 2.98 19.28
C GLY A 310 24.73 4.38 19.86
N THR A 311 23.95 5.27 19.24
CA THR A 311 23.79 6.67 19.68
C THR A 311 22.77 6.85 20.81
N GLY A 312 22.05 5.79 21.19
CA GLY A 312 20.90 5.83 22.11
C GLY A 312 19.66 6.53 21.55
N LYS A 313 19.78 7.23 20.42
CA LYS A 313 18.68 7.94 19.73
C LYS A 313 17.84 6.97 18.90
N PRO A 314 16.53 7.23 18.71
CA PRO A 314 15.69 6.50 17.77
C PRO A 314 16.27 6.45 16.34
N LEU A 315 15.89 5.43 15.57
CA LEU A 315 16.20 5.33 14.14
C LEU A 315 15.33 6.27 13.29
N VAL A 316 14.14 6.61 13.79
CA VAL A 316 13.19 7.55 13.22
C VAL A 316 12.73 8.46 14.36
N SER A 317 12.84 9.78 14.20
CA SER A 317 12.31 10.71 15.19
C SER A 317 10.79 10.73 15.18
N HIS A 318 10.17 11.07 16.32
CA HIS A 318 8.72 11.18 16.42
C HIS A 318 8.18 12.26 15.47
N THR A 319 8.89 13.37 15.28
CA THR A 319 8.54 14.45 14.34
C THR A 319 8.56 14.00 12.87
N GLU A 320 9.61 13.28 12.42
CA GLU A 320 9.61 12.68 11.07
C GLU A 320 8.45 11.70 10.85
N PHE A 321 8.05 10.99 11.90
CA PHE A 321 6.92 10.05 11.82
C PHE A 321 5.57 10.78 11.80
N ILE A 322 5.39 11.84 12.59
CA ILE A 322 4.20 12.73 12.52
C ILE A 322 4.08 13.35 11.12
N GLU A 323 5.19 13.84 10.55
CA GLU A 323 5.19 14.40 9.19
C GLU A 323 4.77 13.35 8.15
N ALA A 324 5.22 12.10 8.30
CA ALA A 324 4.80 10.99 7.44
C ALA A 324 3.29 10.69 7.57
N LEU A 325 2.75 10.68 8.80
CA LEU A 325 1.31 10.49 9.07
C LEU A 325 0.47 11.63 8.47
N ALA A 326 0.90 12.89 8.67
CA ALA A 326 0.24 14.08 8.13
C ALA A 326 0.21 14.06 6.60
N ASN A 327 1.35 13.80 5.97
CA ASN A 327 1.49 13.69 4.52
C ASN A 327 0.60 12.57 3.95
N ALA A 328 0.53 11.41 4.60
CA ALA A 328 -0.33 10.31 4.18
C ALA A 328 -1.82 10.69 4.26
N VAL A 329 -2.28 11.22 5.40
CA VAL A 329 -3.69 11.63 5.57
C VAL A 329 -4.10 12.73 4.59
N ASN A 330 -3.23 13.71 4.34
CA ASN A 330 -3.49 14.75 3.34
C ASN A 330 -3.60 14.17 1.93
N GLN A 331 -2.71 13.25 1.55
CA GLN A 331 -2.77 12.58 0.25
C GLN A 331 -4.05 11.75 0.05
N ILE A 332 -4.55 11.06 1.09
CA ILE A 332 -5.84 10.34 1.02
C ILE A 332 -6.98 11.33 0.73
N LYS A 333 -7.06 12.43 1.49
CA LYS A 333 -8.09 13.48 1.32
C LYS A 333 -8.02 14.13 -0.06
N THR A 334 -6.82 14.40 -0.59
CA THR A 334 -6.63 14.93 -1.95
C THR A 334 -7.09 13.93 -3.02
N LEU A 335 -6.82 12.63 -2.84
CA LEU A 335 -7.26 11.60 -3.77
C LEU A 335 -8.80 11.43 -3.76
N GLU A 336 -9.42 11.46 -2.58
CA GLU A 336 -10.88 11.45 -2.40
C GLU A 336 -11.53 12.64 -3.08
N ALA A 337 -11.06 13.87 -2.78
CA ALA A 337 -11.57 15.10 -3.37
C ALA A 337 -11.36 15.18 -4.90
N ALA A 338 -10.40 14.43 -5.44
CA ALA A 338 -10.14 14.31 -6.87
C ALA A 338 -10.98 13.22 -7.57
N GLY A 339 -11.80 12.45 -6.83
CA GLY A 339 -12.56 11.32 -7.36
C GLY A 339 -11.72 10.07 -7.67
N GLY A 340 -10.47 10.00 -7.18
CA GLY A 340 -9.57 8.86 -7.40
C GLY A 340 -9.76 7.71 -6.39
N THR A 341 -10.55 7.92 -5.34
CA THR A 341 -11.06 6.89 -4.43
C THR A 341 -12.49 7.24 -4.04
N ASP A 342 -13.30 6.22 -3.72
CA ASP A 342 -14.56 6.44 -3.01
C ASP A 342 -14.29 6.87 -1.56
N ARG A 343 -15.33 7.45 -0.94
CA ARG A 343 -15.28 8.01 0.42
C ARG A 343 -15.13 6.96 1.52
N LEU A 344 -15.73 5.78 1.36
CA LEU A 344 -15.64 4.72 2.36
C LEU A 344 -14.21 4.16 2.41
N SER A 345 -13.60 3.91 1.25
CA SER A 345 -12.20 3.55 1.10
C SER A 345 -11.26 4.62 1.66
N ALA A 346 -11.51 5.91 1.41
CA ALA A 346 -10.74 7.01 1.97
C ALA A 346 -10.78 7.04 3.51
N VAL A 347 -11.97 6.91 4.10
CA VAL A 347 -12.15 6.84 5.56
C VAL A 347 -11.43 5.63 6.15
N ASN A 348 -11.53 4.45 5.53
CA ASN A 348 -10.85 3.23 5.99
C ASN A 348 -9.31 3.38 5.95
N LEU A 349 -8.76 4.00 4.90
CA LEU A 349 -7.32 4.27 4.82
C LEU A 349 -6.87 5.26 5.91
N ILE A 350 -7.64 6.33 6.16
CA ILE A 350 -7.34 7.29 7.24
C ILE A 350 -7.40 6.62 8.61
N GLU A 351 -8.34 5.69 8.82
CA GLU A 351 -8.46 4.96 10.08
C GLU A 351 -7.30 3.98 10.29
N ASN A 352 -6.83 3.29 9.25
CA ASN A 352 -5.60 2.48 9.33
C ASN A 352 -4.39 3.32 9.77
N VAL A 353 -4.25 4.53 9.22
CA VAL A 353 -3.20 5.49 9.62
C VAL A 353 -3.41 5.98 11.07
N ARG A 354 -4.67 6.15 11.52
CA ARG A 354 -5.00 6.49 12.92
C ARG A 354 -4.62 5.37 13.89
N GLN A 355 -4.92 4.11 13.57
CA GLN A 355 -4.57 2.96 14.43
C GLN A 355 -3.05 2.83 14.59
N ILE A 356 -2.28 3.05 13.52
CA ILE A 356 -0.81 3.12 13.59
C ILE A 356 -0.34 4.24 14.51
N ALA A 357 -0.98 5.42 14.45
CA ALA A 357 -0.64 6.53 15.34
C ALA A 357 -0.98 6.25 16.82
N ILE A 358 -2.03 5.48 17.09
CA ILE A 358 -2.39 5.00 18.44
C ILE A 358 -1.34 4.01 18.96
N ASP A 359 -0.97 3.01 18.15
CA ASP A 359 0.08 2.04 18.51
C ASP A 359 1.42 2.73 18.77
N ALA A 360 1.78 3.71 17.92
CA ALA A 360 2.99 4.51 18.08
C ALA A 360 2.99 5.33 19.38
N ARG A 361 1.85 5.95 19.75
CA ARG A 361 1.70 6.61 21.06
C ARG A 361 1.94 5.61 22.21
N GLY A 362 1.40 4.40 22.12
CA GLY A 362 1.62 3.35 23.12
C GLY A 362 3.10 3.06 23.33
N VAL A 363 3.82 2.78 22.25
CA VAL A 363 5.27 2.53 22.27
C VAL A 363 6.08 3.72 22.79
N LEU A 364 5.73 4.96 22.42
CA LEU A 364 6.40 6.16 22.94
C LEU A 364 6.17 6.33 24.46
N VAL A 365 4.95 6.05 24.95
CA VAL A 365 4.63 6.05 26.38
C VAL A 365 5.43 4.98 27.14
N GLU A 366 5.56 3.78 26.58
CA GLU A 366 6.38 2.69 27.17
C GLU A 366 7.88 3.01 27.16
N SER A 367 8.37 3.67 26.11
CA SER A 367 9.81 3.94 25.91
C SER A 367 10.33 5.17 26.65
N PHE A 368 9.52 6.23 26.74
CA PHE A 368 9.93 7.53 27.30
C PHE A 368 9.12 7.96 28.53
N GLY A 369 7.99 7.30 28.82
CA GLY A 369 7.07 7.64 29.90
C GLY A 369 5.96 8.61 29.47
N GLU A 370 4.78 8.47 30.06
CA GLU A 370 3.56 9.21 29.70
C GLU A 370 3.69 10.74 29.80
N GLN A 371 4.51 11.22 30.73
CA GLN A 371 4.73 12.65 30.99
C GLN A 371 5.93 13.24 30.24
N SER A 372 6.58 12.48 29.35
CA SER A 372 7.73 12.97 28.56
C SER A 372 7.31 14.00 27.51
N ASP A 373 8.19 14.97 27.25
CA ASP A 373 7.95 16.03 26.25
C ASP A 373 7.66 15.44 24.86
N ILE A 374 8.40 14.39 24.47
CA ILE A 374 8.20 13.62 23.23
C ILE A 374 6.76 13.11 23.10
N VAL A 375 6.21 12.53 24.16
CA VAL A 375 4.84 11.99 24.18
C VAL A 375 3.79 13.10 24.17
N GLN A 376 4.08 14.25 24.75
CA GLN A 376 3.19 15.42 24.74
C GLN A 376 3.17 16.10 23.37
N GLU A 377 4.34 16.36 22.78
CA GLU A 377 4.53 16.92 21.44
C GLU A 377 3.83 16.05 20.39
N PHE A 378 4.10 14.74 20.40
CA PHE A 378 3.43 13.76 19.52
C PHE A 378 1.89 13.81 19.67
N GLN A 379 1.36 13.91 20.89
CA GLN A 379 -0.09 14.02 21.11
C GLN A 379 -0.70 15.33 20.63
N GLN A 380 0.04 16.45 20.71
CA GLN A 380 -0.42 17.77 20.31
C GLN A 380 -0.46 17.88 18.78
N GLU A 381 0.62 17.49 18.09
CA GLU A 381 0.72 17.57 16.63
C GLU A 381 -0.19 16.57 15.90
N LEU A 382 -0.55 15.44 16.52
CA LEU A 382 -1.53 14.51 15.94
C LEU A 382 -2.97 15.05 15.93
N GLN A 383 -3.33 16.02 16.78
CA GLN A 383 -4.72 16.55 16.82
C GLN A 383 -5.19 17.14 15.49
N PRO A 384 -4.46 18.10 14.85
CA PRO A 384 -4.90 18.70 13.58
C PRO A 384 -4.96 17.71 12.41
N ILE A 385 -4.18 16.62 12.43
CA ILE A 385 -4.17 15.62 11.34
C ILE A 385 -5.52 14.90 11.25
N PHE A 386 -6.05 14.47 12.41
CA PHE A 386 -7.22 13.59 12.51
C PHE A 386 -8.53 14.28 12.94
N ARG A 387 -8.51 15.57 13.28
CA ARG A 387 -9.71 16.37 13.58
C ARG A 387 -10.11 17.25 12.39
N PRO A 388 -11.31 17.06 11.80
CA PRO A 388 -11.84 18.01 10.82
C PRO A 388 -12.10 19.38 11.49
N GLY A 389 -11.67 20.47 10.85
CA GLY A 389 -12.07 21.83 11.22
C GLY A 389 -11.06 22.71 11.97
N GLN A 390 -9.82 22.26 12.16
CA GLN A 390 -8.72 23.16 12.52
C GLN A 390 -7.82 23.37 11.30
N GLU A 391 -7.98 24.51 10.63
CA GLU A 391 -6.99 24.97 9.65
C GLU A 391 -5.63 25.12 10.35
N LEU A 392 -4.63 24.38 9.87
CA LEU A 392 -3.25 24.59 10.26
C LEU A 392 -2.83 25.97 9.78
N LYS A 393 -2.75 26.92 10.72
CA LYS A 393 -2.08 28.20 10.48
C LYS A 393 -0.59 27.94 10.28
N VAL A 394 -0.20 27.77 9.03
CA VAL A 394 1.20 27.79 8.63
C VAL A 394 1.68 29.24 8.78
N GLU A 395 2.43 29.52 9.84
CA GLU A 395 3.18 30.77 9.94
C GLU A 395 4.37 30.69 8.98
N THR A 396 4.26 31.40 7.86
CA THR A 396 5.28 31.55 6.80
C THR A 396 6.23 32.70 7.09
#